data_AF-K1THL2-F1
#
_entry.id   AF-K1THL2-F1
#
_cell.length_a   1.000
_cell.length_b   1.000
_cell.length_c   1.000
_cell.angle_alpha   90.00
_cell.angle_beta   90.00
_cell.angle_gamma   90.00
#
_symmetry.space_group_name_H-M   'P 1'
#
loop_
_entity.id
_entity.type
_entity.pdbx_description
1 polymer ?
#
loop_
_entity_poly.entity_id
_entity_poly.type
_entity_poly.pdbx_seq_one_letter_code
_entity_poly.pdbx_strand_id
1 'polypeptide(L)'
;MSSQSRLIQQKQSEQAYKRLMTSLSHDVKTPLASLVGYLEAVESKMVTGAEKEEYIRVAMEKAHHLKDFVTALFEWVKLDAGEQYFSF
;
A
#
# COMPACT_ATOMS: atom_id res chain seq x y z
N MET A 1 9.24 5.93 39.43
CA MET A 1 10.00 5.53 38.22
C MET A 1 9.18 4.73 37.19
N SER A 2 8.10 4.03 37.58
CA SER A 2 7.26 3.24 36.65
C SER A 2 6.38 4.07 35.71
N SER A 3 5.91 5.26 36.11
CA SER A 3 5.04 6.10 35.27
C SER A 3 5.80 6.79 34.14
N GLN A 4 7.03 7.28 34.38
CA GLN A 4 7.88 7.84 33.33
C GLN A 4 8.26 6.78 32.29
N SER A 5 8.63 5.57 32.73
CA SER A 5 8.97 4.47 31.83
C SER A 5 7.78 4.06 30.94
N ARG A 6 6.57 3.98 31.52
CA ARG A 6 5.33 3.75 30.74
C ARG A 6 5.05 4.86 29.74
N LEU A 7 5.23 6.12 30.12
CA LEU A 7 5.03 7.26 29.23
C LEU A 7 6.01 7.24 28.04
N ILE A 8 7.28 6.90 28.30
CA ILE A 8 8.31 6.76 27.27
C ILE A 8 7.96 5.63 26.31
N GLN A 9 7.56 4.46 26.85
CA GLN A 9 7.18 3.30 26.06
C GLN A 9 5.95 3.58 25.18
N GLN A 10 4.95 4.29 25.71
CA GLN A 10 3.77 4.69 24.94
C GLN A 10 4.13 5.65 23.80
N LYS A 11 4.97 6.67 24.05
CA LYS A 11 5.45 7.58 23.00
C LYS A 11 6.25 6.84 21.92
N GLN A 12 7.08 5.87 22.30
CA GLN A 12 7.82 5.04 21.35
C GLN A 12 6.87 4.22 20.47
N SER A 13 5.84 3.61 21.06
CA SER A 13 4.80 2.86 20.34
C SER A 13 4.04 3.75 19.35
N GLU A 14 3.61 4.93 19.78
CA GLU A 14 2.93 5.91 18.90
C GLU A 14 3.82 6.34 17.73
N GLN A 15 5.11 6.56 17.99
CA GLN A 15 6.06 6.95 16.95
C GLN A 15 6.38 5.81 15.98
N ALA A 16 6.41 4.56 16.46
CA ALA A 16 6.54 3.38 15.62
C ALA A 16 5.31 3.23 14.70
N TYR A 17 4.11 3.36 15.26
CA TYR A 17 2.85 3.32 14.50
C TYR A 17 2.80 4.40 13.41
N LYS A 18 3.15 5.65 13.72
CA LYS A 18 3.20 6.73 12.73
C LYS A 18 4.18 6.43 11.58
N ARG A 19 5.35 5.87 11.89
CA ARG A 19 6.34 5.48 10.88
C ARG A 19 5.81 4.37 9.97
N LEU A 20 5.17 3.36 10.53
CA LEU A 20 4.51 2.29 9.78
C LEU A 20 3.43 2.85 8.84
N MET A 21 2.54 3.71 9.35
CA MET A 21 1.51 4.32 8.51
C MET A 21 2.10 5.16 7.38
N THR A 22 3.21 5.85 7.64
CA THR A 22 3.93 6.62 6.62
C THR A 22 4.53 5.73 5.54
N SER A 23 5.21 4.63 5.92
CA SER A 23 5.78 3.70 4.94
C SER A 23 4.69 3.05 4.09
N LEU A 24 3.60 2.58 4.70
CA LEU A 24 2.45 2.02 3.99
C LEU A 24 1.86 3.02 2.98
N SER A 25 1.77 4.30 3.38
CA SER A 25 1.26 5.35 2.50
C SER A 25 2.16 5.56 1.28
N HIS A 26 3.48 5.49 1.45
CA HIS A 26 4.44 5.59 0.35
C HIS A 26 4.37 4.40 -0.61
N ASP A 27 4.23 3.19 -0.05
CA ASP A 27 4.17 1.94 -0.80
C ASP A 27 2.89 1.82 -1.64
N VAL A 28 1.80 2.47 -1.21
CA VAL A 28 0.58 2.63 -2.03
C VAL A 28 0.73 3.74 -3.05
N LYS A 29 1.21 4.92 -2.64
CA LYS A 29 1.24 6.12 -3.48
C LYS A 29 2.07 5.93 -4.75
N THR A 30 3.20 5.26 -4.64
CA THR A 30 4.16 5.10 -5.75
C THR A 30 3.58 4.28 -6.92
N PRO A 31 3.12 3.03 -6.73
CA PRO A 31 2.52 2.26 -7.81
C PRO A 31 1.21 2.89 -8.31
N LEU A 32 0.42 3.54 -7.44
CA LEU A 32 -0.80 4.24 -7.84
C LEU A 32 -0.51 5.43 -8.77
N ALA A 33 0.49 6.26 -8.44
CA ALA A 33 0.86 7.39 -9.30
C ALA A 33 1.34 6.92 -10.68
N SER A 34 2.15 5.86 -10.72
CA SER A 34 2.60 5.27 -11.98
C SER A 34 1.44 4.68 -12.78
N LEU A 35 0.55 3.91 -12.13
CA LEU A 35 -0.67 3.36 -12.72
C LEU A 35 -1.52 4.44 -13.39
N VAL A 36 -1.82 5.51 -12.67
CA VAL A 36 -2.61 6.64 -13.17
C VAL A 36 -1.90 7.29 -14.37
N GLY A 37 -0.60 7.56 -14.28
CA GLY A 37 0.14 8.18 -15.38
C GLY A 37 0.14 7.35 -16.67
N TYR A 38 0.26 6.02 -16.58
CA TYR A 38 0.14 5.14 -17.74
C TYR A 38 -1.26 5.19 -18.37
N LEU A 39 -2.30 5.20 -17.55
CA LEU A 39 -3.69 5.27 -18.01
C LEU A 39 -4.02 6.64 -18.63
N GLU A 40 -3.56 7.74 -18.02
CA GLU A 40 -3.73 9.10 -18.53
C GLU A 40 -3.07 9.28 -19.91
N ALA A 41 -1.88 8.71 -20.11
CA ALA A 41 -1.19 8.75 -21.40
C ALA A 41 -1.98 7.99 -22.50
N VAL A 42 -2.61 6.87 -22.12
CA VAL A 42 -3.48 6.10 -23.02
C VAL A 42 -4.79 6.86 -23.32
N GLU A 43 -5.43 7.42 -22.30
CA GLU A 43 -6.68 8.18 -22.42
C GLU A 43 -6.49 9.43 -23.28
N SER A 44 -5.38 10.15 -23.07
CA SER A 44 -5.01 11.34 -23.83
C SER A 44 -4.54 11.04 -25.26
N LYS A 45 -4.51 9.76 -25.67
CA LYS A 45 -3.99 9.28 -26.96
C LYS A 45 -2.55 9.73 -27.23
N MET A 46 -1.76 9.93 -26.17
CA MET A 46 -0.34 10.28 -26.26
C MET A 46 0.48 9.10 -26.80
N VAL A 47 0.02 7.88 -26.52
CA VAL A 47 0.58 6.62 -27.02
C VAL A 47 -0.43 5.90 -27.91
N THR A 48 0.06 5.18 -28.94
CA THR A 48 -0.79 4.47 -29.91
C THR A 48 -0.18 3.12 -30.33
N GLY A 49 -0.98 2.28 -30.99
CA GLY A 49 -0.52 0.98 -31.48
C GLY A 49 0.10 0.10 -30.38
N ALA A 50 1.27 -0.47 -30.65
CA ALA A 50 1.98 -1.35 -29.73
C ALA A 50 2.37 -0.67 -28.40
N GLU A 51 2.68 0.64 -28.42
CA GLU A 51 3.05 1.38 -27.20
C GLU A 51 1.87 1.53 -26.25
N LYS A 52 0.66 1.72 -26.79
CA LYS A 52 -0.57 1.73 -25.99
C LYS A 52 -0.79 0.37 -25.30
N GLU A 53 -0.59 -0.73 -26.02
CA GLU A 53 -0.74 -2.08 -25.45
C GLU A 53 0.26 -2.32 -24.31
N GLU A 54 1.49 -1.85 -24.47
CA GLU A 54 2.51 -1.92 -23.43
C GLU A 54 2.14 -1.08 -22.20
N TYR A 55 1.66 0.15 -22.40
CA TYR A 55 1.22 1.02 -21.31
C TYR A 55 0.06 0.40 -20.52
N ILE A 56 -0.90 -0.22 -21.21
CA ILE A 56 -2.01 -0.95 -20.58
C ILE A 56 -1.47 -2.15 -19.80
N ARG A 57 -0.51 -2.89 -20.35
CA ARG A 57 0.12 -4.05 -19.67
C ARG A 57 0.82 -3.63 -18.38
N VAL A 58 1.62 -2.57 -18.43
CA VAL A 58 2.32 -2.03 -17.25
C VAL A 58 1.31 -1.54 -16.21
N ALA A 59 0.27 -0.80 -16.64
CA ALA A 59 -0.82 -0.39 -15.75
C ALA A 59 -1.47 -1.61 -15.05
N MET A 60 -1.80 -2.66 -15.81
CA MET A 60 -2.37 -3.88 -15.22
C MET A 60 -1.44 -4.54 -14.20
N GLU A 61 -0.14 -4.62 -14.47
CA GLU A 61 0.84 -5.14 -13.52
C GLU A 61 0.86 -4.31 -12.22
N LYS A 62 0.87 -2.97 -12.32
CA LYS A 62 0.82 -2.09 -11.14
C LYS A 62 -0.47 -2.25 -10.35
N ALA A 63 -1.61 -2.41 -11.03
CA ALA A 63 -2.90 -2.67 -10.39
C ALA A 63 -2.91 -4.00 -9.63
N HIS A 64 -2.33 -5.07 -10.21
CA HIS A 64 -2.18 -6.36 -9.54
C HIS A 64 -1.29 -6.26 -8.30
N HIS A 65 -0.12 -5.62 -8.41
CA HIS A 65 0.75 -5.40 -7.25
C HIS A 65 0.05 -4.62 -6.14
N LEU A 66 -0.70 -3.57 -6.49
CA LEU A 66 -1.44 -2.79 -5.50
C LEU A 66 -2.55 -3.61 -4.83
N LYS A 67 -3.25 -4.45 -5.59
CA LYS A 67 -4.27 -5.37 -5.05
C LYS A 67 -3.64 -6.35 -4.06
N ASP A 68 -2.51 -6.96 -4.42
CA ASP A 68 -1.83 -7.95 -3.56
C ASP A 68 -1.31 -7.28 -2.29
N PHE A 69 -0.74 -6.07 -2.41
CA PHE A 69 -0.31 -5.27 -1.27
C PHE A 69 -1.46 -4.94 -0.31
N VAL A 70 -2.60 -4.47 -0.83
CA VAL A 70 -3.79 -4.16 0.00
C VAL A 70 -4.34 -5.42 0.67
N THR A 71 -4.33 -6.55 -0.04
CA THR A 71 -4.77 -7.84 0.52
C THR A 71 -3.87 -8.26 1.68
N ALA A 72 -2.55 -8.23 1.50
CA ALA A 72 -1.59 -8.56 2.56
C ALA A 72 -1.70 -7.60 3.75
N LEU A 73 -1.89 -6.30 3.51
CA LEU A 73 -2.10 -5.32 4.57
C LEU A 73 -3.38 -5.64 5.37
N PHE A 74 -4.47 -5.99 4.70
CA PHE A 74 -5.73 -6.34 5.36
C PHE A 74 -5.59 -7.62 6.19
N GLU A 75 -4.91 -8.65 5.69
CA GLU A 75 -4.59 -9.87 6.44
C GLU A 75 -3.75 -9.56 7.68
N TRP A 76 -2.74 -8.70 7.54
CA TRP A 76 -1.91 -8.27 8.66
C TRP A 76 -2.73 -7.54 9.74
N VAL A 77 -3.61 -6.60 9.35
CA VAL A 77 -4.49 -5.88 10.30
C VAL A 77 -5.42 -6.85 11.04
N LYS A 78 -5.96 -7.87 10.36
CA LYS A 78 -6.78 -8.91 11.02
C LYS A 78 -6.01 -9.69 12.07
N LEU A 79 -4.76 -10.07 11.76
CA LEU A 79 -3.89 -10.77 12.70
C LEU A 79 -3.55 -9.89 13.92
N ASP A 80 -3.26 -8.60 13.71
CA ASP A 80 -2.98 -7.64 14.78
C ASP A 80 -4.19 -7.37 15.68
N ALA A 81 -5.40 -7.32 15.09
CA ALA A 81 -6.66 -7.12 15.83
C ALA A 81 -7.10 -8.35 16.64
N GLY A 82 -6.40 -9.48 16.55
CA GLY A 82 -6.78 -10.73 17.22
C GLY A 82 -7.99 -11.42 16.60
N GLU A 83 -8.41 -11.03 15.39
CA GLU A 83 -9.50 -11.66 14.65
C GLU A 83 -9.02 -12.90 13.90
N GLN A 84 -8.62 -13.94 14.64
CA GLN A 84 -8.44 -15.27 14.07
C GLN A 84 -9.80 -16.00 14.04
N TYR A 85 -10.49 -15.95 12.89
CA TYR A 85 -11.31 -17.09 12.50
C TYR A 85 -10.38 -18.12 11.84
N PHE A 86 -10.02 -19.16 12.60
CA PHE A 86 -9.51 -20.39 12.01
C PHE A 86 -10.65 -21.00 11.18
N SER A 87 -10.59 -20.92 9.84
CA SER A 87 -11.33 -21.86 9.00
C SER A 87 -10.40 -23.04 8.70
N PHE A 88 -10.67 -24.16 9.36
CA PHE A 88 -10.14 -25.48 9.00
C PHE A 88 -10.69 -25.95 7.66
#